data_AF-A0A7C3HN85-F1
#
_entry.id   AF-A0A7C3HN85-F1
#
_cell.length_a   1.000
_cell.length_b   1.000
_cell.length_c   1.000
_cell.angle_alpha   90.00
_cell.angle_beta   90.00
_cell.angle_gamma   90.00
#
_symmetry.space_group_name_H-M   'P 1'
#
loop_
_entity.id
_entity.type
_entity.pdbx_description
1 polymer ?
#
loop_
_entity_poly.entity_id
_entity_poly.type
_entity_poly.pdbx_seq_one_letter_code
_entity_poly.pdbx_strand_id
1 'polypeptide(L)'
;MLKKLCLAASLLLPATAHAQFSQPVRDVENPAQNAHMITGSFSLSAGSIPSVIHALPSPPTGKRLTVESLSLNCTVPSETNDLSATLVVRFRSGPSSPTQSGTFIIPMAKLGRRSATEIMWGGTLNGRVFMDNISLAPTFFNVYRYPTNTEMNCTYAVTGGLTNSPLQ
;
A
#
# COMPACT_ATOMS: atom_id res chain seq x y z
N MET A 1 -69.88 37.10 26.70
CA MET A 1 -68.80 36.39 27.41
C MET A 1 -68.13 35.42 26.45
N LEU A 2 -67.06 35.91 25.80
CA LEU A 2 -66.12 35.16 24.97
C LEU A 2 -65.30 34.23 25.87
N LYS A 3 -65.40 32.91 25.69
CA LYS A 3 -64.40 31.91 26.12
C LYS A 3 -64.91 30.55 25.65
N LYS A 4 -64.23 29.97 24.65
CA LYS A 4 -64.13 28.52 24.31
C LYS A 4 -63.89 28.36 22.80
N LEU A 5 -62.74 28.81 22.31
CA LEU A 5 -62.33 28.50 20.93
C LEU A 5 -60.81 28.66 20.72
N CYS A 6 -59.99 28.20 21.66
CA CYS A 6 -58.53 28.20 21.49
C CYS A 6 -57.87 26.94 22.10
N LEU A 7 -58.47 25.76 21.89
CA LEU A 7 -57.88 24.50 22.39
C LEU A 7 -57.88 23.37 21.36
N ALA A 8 -57.92 23.71 20.07
CA ALA A 8 -57.87 22.75 18.97
C ALA A 8 -56.85 23.13 17.89
N ALA A 9 -55.88 24.01 18.19
CA ALA A 9 -54.87 24.46 17.24
C ALA A 9 -53.45 23.92 17.54
N SER A 10 -53.24 23.26 18.69
CA SER A 10 -51.91 22.75 19.08
C SER A 10 -51.64 21.30 18.65
N LEU A 11 -52.54 20.68 17.87
CA LEU A 11 -52.35 19.33 17.32
C LEU A 11 -51.73 19.33 15.90
N LEU A 12 -51.46 20.50 15.33
CA LEU A 12 -50.68 20.64 14.10
C LEU A 12 -49.19 20.79 14.45
N LEU A 13 -48.65 19.81 15.18
CA LEU A 13 -47.21 19.61 15.16
C LEU A 13 -46.84 19.21 13.73
N PRO A 14 -45.91 19.90 13.06
CA PRO A 14 -45.33 19.33 11.85
C PRO A 14 -44.67 18.03 12.31
N ALA A 15 -45.24 16.90 11.92
CA ALA A 15 -44.49 15.66 11.86
C ALA A 15 -43.34 15.95 10.90
N THR A 16 -42.24 16.45 11.45
CA THR A 16 -40.98 16.57 10.75
C THR A 16 -40.69 15.18 10.29
N ALA A 17 -40.99 14.92 9.02
CA ALA A 17 -40.56 13.75 8.31
C ALA A 17 -39.04 13.77 8.46
N HIS A 18 -38.56 13.01 9.45
CA HIS A 18 -37.20 12.52 9.43
C HIS A 18 -37.15 11.64 8.19
N ALA A 19 -36.92 12.28 7.04
CA ALA A 19 -36.30 11.64 5.91
C ALA A 19 -34.98 11.13 6.46
N GLN A 20 -35.03 9.92 7.02
CA GLN A 20 -33.85 9.14 7.28
C GLN A 20 -33.29 8.92 5.90
N PHE A 21 -32.35 9.80 5.52
CA PHE A 21 -31.42 9.50 4.47
C PHE A 21 -30.77 8.20 4.92
N SER A 22 -31.25 7.10 4.36
CA SER A 22 -30.51 5.87 4.24
C SER A 22 -29.27 6.25 3.46
N GLN A 23 -28.23 6.71 4.19
CA GLN A 23 -26.89 6.63 3.66
C GLN A 23 -26.74 5.18 3.22
N PRO A 24 -26.41 4.89 1.95
CA PRO A 24 -26.17 3.52 1.54
C PRO A 24 -25.20 2.96 2.55
N VAL A 25 -25.66 1.94 3.30
CA VAL A 25 -24.86 1.31 4.35
C VAL A 25 -23.57 0.98 3.65
N ARG A 26 -22.50 1.68 4.03
CA ARG A 26 -21.17 1.52 3.47
C ARG A 26 -20.95 0.02 3.51
N ASP A 27 -20.93 -0.63 2.35
CA ASP A 27 -20.89 -2.07 2.28
C ASP A 27 -19.60 -2.48 3.01
N VAL A 28 -19.75 -2.87 4.28
CA VAL A 28 -18.62 -3.07 5.21
C VAL A 28 -17.76 -4.22 4.70
N GLU A 29 -18.36 -5.06 3.85
CA GLU A 29 -17.74 -6.17 3.14
C GLU A 29 -17.29 -5.85 1.72
N ASN A 30 -17.40 -4.59 1.27
CA ASN A 30 -16.76 -4.12 0.05
C ASN A 30 -15.47 -3.36 0.40
N PRO A 31 -14.36 -4.07 0.67
CA PRO A 31 -13.08 -3.45 1.01
C PRO A 31 -12.49 -2.61 -0.13
N ALA A 32 -13.14 -2.53 -1.30
CA ALA A 32 -12.73 -1.73 -2.46
C ALA A 32 -12.48 -0.24 -2.17
N GLN A 33 -12.75 0.24 -0.95
CA GLN A 33 -12.49 1.62 -0.51
C GLN A 33 -11.65 1.74 0.78
N ASN A 34 -11.07 0.65 1.30
CA ASN A 34 -10.23 0.74 2.48
C ASN A 34 -8.76 0.91 2.07
N ALA A 35 -8.20 2.06 2.46
CA ALA A 35 -6.77 2.29 2.39
C ALA A 35 -6.05 1.20 3.19
N HIS A 36 -5.16 0.49 2.53
CA HIS A 36 -4.33 -0.55 3.12
C HIS A 36 -2.87 -0.14 3.01
N MET A 37 -2.11 -0.42 4.07
CA MET A 37 -0.72 -0.06 4.17
C MET A 37 0.08 -1.27 4.66
N ILE A 38 1.15 -1.59 3.95
CA ILE A 38 2.13 -2.60 4.32
C ILE A 38 3.45 -1.88 4.58
N THR A 39 3.96 -1.99 5.80
CA THR A 39 5.26 -1.43 6.18
C THR A 39 6.19 -2.52 6.65
N GLY A 40 7.48 -2.32 6.46
CA GLY A 40 8.48 -3.19 7.05
C GLY A 40 9.88 -2.66 6.85
N SER A 41 10.84 -3.46 7.27
CA SER A 41 12.25 -3.18 7.13
C SER A 41 13.03 -4.45 6.85
N PHE A 42 14.17 -4.31 6.18
CA PHE A 42 15.12 -5.38 5.99
C PHE A 42 16.55 -4.83 6.01
N SER A 43 17.48 -5.68 6.41
CA SER A 43 18.90 -5.38 6.47
C SER A 43 19.67 -6.37 5.62
N LEU A 44 20.72 -5.91 4.95
CA LEU A 44 21.66 -6.75 4.23
C LEU A 44 23.06 -6.53 4.80
N SER A 45 23.63 -7.58 5.40
CA SER A 45 24.96 -7.56 6.00
C SER A 45 26.08 -7.42 4.96
N ALA A 46 27.27 -7.04 5.43
CA ALA A 46 28.50 -7.13 4.65
C ALA A 46 28.83 -8.62 4.41
N GLY A 47 29.10 -9.02 3.17
CA GLY A 47 29.31 -10.46 2.91
C GLY A 47 29.39 -10.85 1.45
N SER A 48 28.25 -11.11 0.77
CA SER A 48 28.34 -11.81 -0.53
C SER A 48 27.02 -11.98 -1.29
N ILE A 49 26.20 -10.93 -1.46
CA ILE A 49 25.31 -10.83 -2.64
C ILE A 49 25.21 -9.35 -3.04
N PRO A 50 25.35 -8.99 -4.34
CA PRO A 50 25.16 -7.61 -4.82
C PRO A 50 23.75 -7.04 -4.61
N SER A 51 22.77 -7.93 -4.41
CA SER A 51 21.37 -7.58 -4.26
C SER A 51 20.69 -8.38 -3.16
N VAL A 52 19.65 -7.79 -2.58
CA VAL A 52 18.76 -8.45 -1.61
C VAL A 52 17.41 -8.67 -2.25
N ILE A 53 16.91 -9.90 -2.15
CA ILE A 53 15.53 -10.25 -2.46
C ILE A 53 14.76 -10.24 -1.14
N HIS A 54 13.90 -9.24 -0.95
CA HIS A 54 13.06 -9.11 0.24
C HIS A 54 11.60 -9.37 -0.10
N ALA A 55 11.05 -10.47 0.41
CA ALA A 55 9.64 -10.80 0.22
C ALA A 55 8.73 -9.80 0.95
N LEU A 56 7.76 -9.26 0.24
CA LEU A 56 6.70 -8.44 0.79
C LEU A 56 5.60 -9.33 1.39
N PRO A 57 4.99 -8.92 2.51
CA PRO A 57 3.77 -9.55 3.01
C PRO A 57 2.71 -9.64 1.91
N SER A 58 2.15 -10.84 1.70
CA SER A 58 1.05 -11.01 0.75
C SER A 58 -0.22 -10.31 1.24
N PRO A 59 -1.08 -9.78 0.34
CA PRO A 59 -2.40 -9.30 0.72
C PRO A 59 -3.24 -10.43 1.33
N PRO A 60 -4.33 -10.13 2.05
CA PRO A 60 -5.25 -11.16 2.54
C PRO A 60 -5.75 -12.09 1.42
N THR A 61 -5.98 -13.36 1.73
CA THR A 61 -6.49 -14.35 0.77
C THR A 61 -7.79 -13.87 0.13
N GLY A 62 -7.93 -14.03 -1.19
CA GLY A 62 -9.08 -13.58 -1.96
C GLY A 62 -9.12 -12.06 -2.22
N LYS A 63 -8.11 -11.31 -1.77
CA LYS A 63 -7.98 -9.87 -2.04
C LYS A 63 -6.81 -9.57 -2.98
N ARG A 64 -6.95 -8.45 -3.68
CA ARG A 64 -5.92 -7.80 -4.49
C ARG A 64 -5.56 -6.49 -3.83
N LEU A 65 -4.27 -6.21 -3.66
CA LEU A 65 -3.79 -4.88 -3.34
C LEU A 65 -3.51 -4.15 -4.66
N THR A 66 -4.24 -3.07 -4.92
CA THR A 66 -3.84 -2.09 -5.95
C THR A 66 -2.91 -1.10 -5.27
N VAL A 67 -1.61 -1.32 -5.42
CA VAL A 67 -0.58 -0.38 -4.96
C VAL A 67 -0.80 0.93 -5.71
N GLU A 68 -0.83 2.03 -4.97
CA GLU A 68 -0.97 3.41 -5.49
C GLU A 68 0.31 4.20 -5.28
N SER A 69 0.95 3.99 -4.12
CA SER A 69 2.22 4.60 -3.76
C SER A 69 3.07 3.61 -2.97
N LEU A 70 4.37 3.62 -3.27
CA LEU A 70 5.38 2.87 -2.58
C LEU A 70 6.56 3.79 -2.31
N SER A 71 7.06 3.79 -1.07
CA SER A 71 8.30 4.45 -0.69
C SER A 71 9.29 3.43 -0.16
N LEU A 72 10.55 3.54 -0.58
CA LEU A 72 11.67 2.75 -0.09
C LEU A 72 12.78 3.70 0.34
N ASN A 73 13.19 3.63 1.60
CA ASN A 73 14.26 4.44 2.16
C ASN A 73 15.35 3.52 2.69
N CYS A 74 16.59 3.71 2.24
CA CYS A 74 17.74 2.91 2.64
C CYS A 74 18.82 3.80 3.27
N THR A 75 19.38 3.36 4.39
CA THR A 75 20.61 3.89 4.97
C THR A 75 21.75 2.93 4.62
N VAL A 76 22.82 3.47 4.05
CA VAL A 76 24.01 2.73 3.62
C VAL A 76 25.28 3.51 4.02
N PRO A 77 26.44 2.84 4.13
CA PRO A 77 27.74 3.49 4.26
C PRO A 77 27.99 4.57 3.22
N SER A 78 28.71 5.62 3.60
CA SER A 78 28.98 6.78 2.75
C SER A 78 29.80 6.47 1.49
N GLU A 79 30.46 5.32 1.47
CA GLU A 79 31.21 4.76 0.34
C GLU A 79 30.31 4.08 -0.71
N THR A 80 29.02 3.91 -0.45
CA THR A 80 28.05 3.44 -1.45
C THR A 80 27.85 4.52 -2.52
N ASN A 81 28.19 4.15 -3.74
CA ASN A 81 28.15 5.04 -4.91
C ASN A 81 26.80 4.96 -5.63
N ASP A 82 26.22 3.75 -5.68
CA ASP A 82 24.97 3.51 -6.41
C ASP A 82 24.06 2.55 -5.65
N LEU A 83 22.77 2.77 -5.79
CA LEU A 83 21.71 1.96 -5.22
C LEU A 83 20.52 1.97 -6.18
N SER A 84 20.09 0.79 -6.61
CA SER A 84 18.92 0.64 -7.48
C SER A 84 17.94 -0.37 -6.88
N ALA A 85 16.65 -0.18 -7.16
CA ALA A 85 15.61 -1.03 -6.61
C ALA A 85 14.56 -1.34 -7.67
N THR A 86 14.02 -2.56 -7.62
CA THR A 86 12.87 -2.97 -8.41
C THR A 86 11.85 -3.67 -7.52
N LEU A 87 10.57 -3.48 -7.84
CA LEU A 87 9.46 -4.23 -7.27
C LEU A 87 9.03 -5.29 -8.29
N VAL A 88 9.00 -6.55 -7.88
CA VAL A 88 8.45 -7.65 -8.67
C VAL A 88 7.14 -8.10 -8.05
N VAL A 89 6.04 -7.88 -8.77
CA VAL A 89 4.68 -8.29 -8.36
C VAL A 89 4.16 -9.43 -9.20
N ARG A 90 3.26 -10.20 -8.60
CA ARG A 90 2.50 -11.25 -9.27
C ARG A 90 1.02 -10.92 -9.25
N PHE A 91 0.37 -11.08 -10.39
CA PHE A 91 -1.07 -10.82 -10.52
C PHE A 91 -1.70 -11.69 -11.61
N ARG A 92 -3.03 -11.79 -11.61
CA ARG A 92 -3.82 -12.43 -12.68
C ARG A 92 -4.77 -11.44 -13.32
N SER A 93 -4.97 -11.49 -14.63
CA SER A 93 -5.98 -10.63 -15.27
C SER A 93 -7.42 -11.10 -15.01
N GLY A 94 -7.61 -12.37 -14.64
CA GLY A 94 -8.91 -12.98 -14.39
C GLY A 94 -8.80 -14.37 -13.73
N PRO A 95 -9.93 -15.00 -13.36
CA PRO A 95 -10.00 -16.30 -12.68
C PRO A 95 -9.18 -17.41 -13.34
N SER A 96 -9.34 -17.54 -14.66
CA SER A 96 -8.70 -18.56 -15.51
C SER A 96 -7.43 -18.06 -16.19
N SER A 97 -6.98 -16.83 -15.89
CA SER A 97 -5.76 -16.29 -16.49
C SER A 97 -4.51 -16.86 -15.83
N PRO A 98 -3.44 -17.12 -16.59
CA PRO A 98 -2.15 -17.49 -16.00
C PRO A 98 -1.65 -16.38 -15.08
N THR A 99 -0.88 -16.76 -14.06
CA THR A 99 -0.17 -15.79 -13.20
C THR A 99 0.86 -15.04 -14.04
N GLN A 100 0.74 -13.71 -14.05
CA GLN A 100 1.66 -12.80 -14.69
C GLN A 100 2.66 -12.24 -13.67
N SER A 101 3.80 -11.77 -14.17
CA SER A 101 4.81 -11.05 -13.38
C SER A 101 5.01 -9.67 -13.96
N GLY A 102 4.96 -8.65 -13.12
CA GLY A 102 5.38 -7.29 -13.49
C GLY A 102 6.63 -6.90 -12.73
N THR A 103 7.59 -6.29 -13.41
CA THR A 103 8.79 -5.71 -12.79
C THR A 103 8.73 -4.20 -12.96
N PHE A 104 8.78 -3.49 -11.84
CA PHE A 104 8.66 -2.04 -11.79
C PHE A 104 9.93 -1.44 -11.20
N ILE A 105 10.54 -0.51 -11.90
CA ILE A 105 11.74 0.19 -11.42
C ILE A 105 11.32 1.20 -10.35
N ILE A 106 11.99 1.16 -9.20
CA ILE A 106 11.86 2.17 -8.15
C ILE A 106 13.05 3.13 -8.33
N PRO A 107 12.82 4.35 -8.86
CA PRO A 107 13.91 5.31 -9.05
C PRO A 107 14.44 5.72 -7.67
N MET A 108 15.71 5.39 -7.41
CA MET A 108 16.39 5.71 -6.16
C MET A 108 17.23 6.97 -6.34
N ALA A 109 17.18 7.86 -5.36
CA ALA A 109 17.96 9.09 -5.32
C ALA A 109 18.66 9.24 -3.97
N LYS A 110 19.87 9.78 -4.01
CA LYS A 110 20.64 10.12 -2.81
C LYS A 110 19.99 11.34 -2.14
N LEU A 111 19.49 11.15 -0.91
CA LEU A 111 18.80 12.19 -0.14
C LEU A 111 19.77 13.05 0.68
N GLY A 112 20.94 12.52 1.03
CA GLY A 112 21.95 13.24 1.80
C GLY A 112 22.72 12.34 2.76
N ARG A 113 23.44 12.96 3.70
CA ARG A 113 24.15 12.26 4.79
C ARG A 113 23.25 12.18 6.01
N ARG A 114 23.16 11.00 6.62
CA ARG A 114 22.52 10.80 7.94
C ARG A 114 23.53 11.03 9.07
N SER A 115 24.77 10.62 8.85
CA SER A 115 25.89 10.76 9.76
C SER A 115 27.20 10.95 8.97
N ALA A 116 28.34 10.99 9.66
CA ALA A 116 29.65 11.07 9.00
C ALA A 116 29.95 9.86 8.12
N THR A 117 29.41 8.68 8.49
CA THR A 117 29.69 7.39 7.85
C THR A 117 28.51 6.84 7.06
N GLU A 118 27.34 7.48 7.10
CA GLU A 118 26.12 6.97 6.47
C GLU A 118 25.47 8.00 5.55
N ILE A 119 24.95 7.51 4.42
CA ILE A 119 24.13 8.24 3.47
C ILE A 119 22.74 7.62 3.36
N MET A 120 21.77 8.48 3.08
CA MET A 120 20.39 8.08 2.83
C MET A 120 20.10 8.07 1.33
N TRP A 121 19.43 7.01 0.91
CA TRP A 121 18.83 6.87 -0.41
C TRP A 121 17.33 6.69 -0.24
N GLY A 122 16.55 7.31 -1.11
CA GLY A 122 15.10 7.21 -1.12
C GLY A 122 14.60 7.02 -2.54
N GLY A 123 13.59 6.18 -2.70
CA GLY A 123 12.90 6.01 -3.96
C GLY A 123 11.41 5.86 -3.75
N THR A 124 10.66 6.30 -4.76
CA THR A 124 9.21 6.23 -4.75
C THR A 124 8.70 5.67 -6.07
N LEU A 125 7.73 4.76 -6.00
CA LEU A 125 6.96 4.29 -7.14
C LEU A 125 5.51 4.72 -6.94
N ASN A 126 5.01 5.59 -7.81
CA ASN A 126 3.61 6.00 -7.84
C ASN A 126 2.97 5.45 -9.11
N GLY A 127 1.82 4.80 -8.97
CA GLY A 127 1.13 4.17 -10.09
C GLY A 127 0.22 3.06 -9.60
N ARG A 128 -0.59 2.51 -10.51
CA ARG A 128 -1.52 1.42 -10.20
C ARG A 128 -0.87 0.08 -10.52
N VAL A 129 -0.33 -0.57 -9.50
CA VAL A 129 0.29 -1.89 -9.63
C VAL A 129 -0.56 -2.92 -8.88
N PHE A 130 -0.98 -3.97 -9.57
CA PHE A 130 -1.79 -5.03 -8.96
C PHE A 130 -0.89 -6.07 -8.31
N MET A 131 -1.17 -6.36 -7.05
CA MET A 131 -0.51 -7.36 -6.24
C MET A 131 -1.56 -8.34 -5.71
N ASP A 132 -1.48 -9.60 -6.14
CA ASP A 132 -2.38 -10.66 -5.72
C ASP A 132 -1.69 -11.59 -4.72
N ASN A 133 -2.48 -12.18 -3.81
CA ASN A 133 -1.99 -13.28 -2.98
C ASN A 133 -2.07 -14.60 -3.74
N ILE A 134 -0.97 -14.95 -4.43
CA ILE A 134 -0.83 -16.19 -5.19
C ILE A 134 0.17 -17.08 -4.45
N SER A 135 -0.30 -18.18 -3.87
CA SER A 135 0.43 -19.08 -2.96
C SER A 135 1.80 -19.61 -3.44
N LEU A 136 2.14 -19.48 -4.72
CA LEU A 136 3.29 -20.14 -5.33
C LEU A 136 4.53 -19.24 -5.48
N ALA A 137 4.42 -17.92 -5.35
CA ALA A 137 5.56 -17.01 -5.40
C ALA A 137 5.24 -15.66 -4.73
N PRO A 138 6.04 -15.21 -3.75
CA PRO A 138 5.80 -13.93 -3.10
C PRO A 138 6.10 -12.77 -4.06
N THR A 139 5.43 -11.64 -3.83
CA THR A 139 5.89 -10.34 -4.34
C THR A 139 7.14 -9.96 -3.55
N PHE A 140 8.14 -9.35 -4.20
CA PHE A 140 9.40 -8.99 -3.52
C PHE A 140 10.04 -7.72 -4.07
N PHE A 141 10.88 -7.11 -3.25
CA PHE A 141 11.86 -6.13 -3.68
C PHE A 141 13.14 -6.83 -4.11
N ASN A 142 13.77 -6.32 -5.16
CA ASN A 142 15.15 -6.60 -5.47
C ASN A 142 15.93 -5.28 -5.40
N VAL A 143 16.77 -5.13 -4.38
CA VAL A 143 17.57 -3.93 -4.16
C VAL A 143 19.04 -4.25 -4.38
N TYR A 144 19.66 -3.56 -5.32
CA TYR A 144 21.08 -3.66 -5.65
C TYR A 144 21.84 -2.46 -5.08
N ARG A 145 23.08 -2.69 -4.66
CA ARG A 145 23.99 -1.64 -4.18
C ARG A 145 25.39 -1.84 -4.74
N TYR A 146 26.12 -0.75 -4.91
CA TYR A 146 27.53 -0.76 -5.27
C TYR A 146 28.32 0.22 -4.38
N PRO A 147 29.39 -0.21 -3.69
CA PRO A 147 29.97 -1.56 -3.69
C PRO A 147 29.18 -2.58 -2.85
N THR A 148 29.32 -3.88 -3.19
CA THR A 148 28.44 -4.98 -2.73
C THR A 148 28.63 -5.39 -1.26
N ASN A 149 29.75 -5.00 -0.65
CA ASN A 149 30.18 -5.44 0.69
C ASN A 149 29.88 -4.43 1.80
N THR A 150 29.02 -3.45 1.52
CA THR A 150 28.59 -2.45 2.51
C THR A 150 27.37 -2.95 3.26
N GLU A 151 27.14 -2.58 4.52
CA GLU A 151 25.86 -2.89 5.17
C GLU A 151 24.75 -2.02 4.58
N MET A 152 23.49 -2.46 4.65
CA MET A 152 22.35 -1.65 4.19
C MET A 152 21.13 -1.94 5.04
N ASN A 153 20.46 -0.89 5.48
CA ASN A 153 19.21 -0.98 6.21
C ASN A 153 18.13 -0.23 5.43
N CYS A 154 17.09 -0.93 4.98
CA CYS A 154 15.99 -0.35 4.23
C CYS A 154 14.68 -0.46 5.00
N THR A 155 13.87 0.59 4.92
CA THR A 155 12.48 0.64 5.37
C THR A 155 11.59 0.90 4.16
N TYR A 156 10.44 0.26 4.10
CA TYR A 156 9.48 0.46 3.04
C TYR A 156 8.07 0.69 3.58
N ALA A 157 7.28 1.39 2.76
CA ALA A 157 5.85 1.54 2.94
C ALA A 157 5.17 1.39 1.58
N VAL A 158 4.21 0.48 1.50
CA VAL A 158 3.37 0.25 0.33
C VAL A 158 1.95 0.62 0.72
N THR A 159 1.33 1.51 -0.04
CA THR A 159 -0.02 2.01 0.22
C THR A 159 -0.90 1.81 -1.01
N GLY A 160 -2.17 1.52 -0.79
CA GLY A 160 -3.12 1.36 -1.87
C GLY A 160 -4.49 0.86 -1.40
N GLY A 161 -5.33 0.50 -2.35
CA GLY A 161 -6.68 -0.02 -2.09
C GLY A 161 -6.73 -1.54 -2.14
N LEU A 162 -7.41 -2.17 -1.19
CA LEU A 162 -7.73 -3.60 -1.28
C LEU A 162 -9.02 -3.78 -2.09
N THR A 163 -9.00 -4.62 -3.11
CA THR A 163 -10.21 -5.02 -3.84
C THR A 163 -10.37 -6.53 -3.76
N ASN A 164 -11.52 -7.05 -4.17
CA ASN A 164 -11.65 -8.49 -4.38
C ASN A 164 -10.71 -8.90 -5.52
N SER A 165 -9.93 -9.96 -5.28
CA SER A 165 -9.20 -10.60 -6.38
C SER A 165 -10.21 -11.02 -7.44
N PRO A 166 -9.87 -10.98 -8.74
CA PRO A 166 -10.63 -11.74 -9.72
C PRO A 166 -10.76 -13.17 -9.18
N LEU A 167 -12.00 -13.62 -8.99
CA LEU A 167 -12.39 -14.81 -8.24
C LEU A 167 -11.51 -16.00 -8.60
N GLN A 168 -11.10 -16.81 -7.62
CA GLN A 168 -10.46 -18.11 -7.86
C GLN A 168 -11.50 -19.14 -8.29
#